data_AF-A0A842UJ76-F1
#
_entry.id   AF-A0A842UJ76-F1
#
_cell.length_a   1.000
_cell.length_b   1.000
_cell.length_c   1.000
_cell.angle_alpha   90.00
_cell.angle_beta   90.00
_cell.angle_gamma   90.00
#
_symmetry.space_group_name_H-M   'P 1'
#
loop_
_entity.id
_entity.type
_entity.pdbx_description
1 polymer ?
#
loop_
_entity_poly.entity_id
_entity_poly.type
_entity_poly.pdbx_seq_one_letter_code
_entity_poly.pdbx_strand_id
1 'polypeptide(L)'
;MKNKQYIGVTGITSLNDVENMTKALDGHYGMYGILMSKKRLDMQLPERRWAGIESIPYLMKAMPNDSLRTIHWCSNDFNLIDIFRAIEITGDKCNTIQLNLFYPPVSGLELMKSRYPNMKIIFQIEKDMFENPKIMKKKIKPYESLVDYVILDQSMGAGISIDEKISRAVAEELQDLDFGLVLAGGLTANKVKDIGSLIREFNASVDAEGQLMNSKNTLDNTIVKDYITTAIDEMHNKK
;
A
#
# COMPACT_ATOMS: atom_id res chain seq x y z
N MET A 1 4.26 -2.27 19.63
CA MET A 1 3.88 -3.61 19.12
C MET A 1 4.17 -3.59 17.65
N LYS A 2 4.87 -4.58 17.10
CA LYS A 2 5.17 -4.62 15.65
C LYS A 2 3.87 -4.59 14.85
N ASN A 3 3.87 -3.84 13.75
CA ASN A 3 2.72 -3.72 12.87
C ASN A 3 2.33 -5.09 12.27
N LYS A 4 1.02 -5.32 12.08
CA LYS A 4 0.47 -6.61 11.60
C LYS A 4 0.81 -6.77 10.11
N GLN A 5 1.39 -7.92 9.75
CA GLN A 5 1.65 -8.27 8.35
C GLN A 5 0.32 -8.31 7.58
N TYR A 6 0.31 -7.80 6.34
CA TYR A 6 -0.89 -7.71 5.52
C TYR A 6 -0.64 -8.09 4.05
N ILE A 7 -1.72 -8.40 3.33
CA ILE A 7 -1.74 -8.59 1.87
C ILE A 7 -2.53 -7.44 1.24
N GLY A 8 -1.85 -6.62 0.45
CA GLY A 8 -2.39 -5.42 -0.16
C GLY A 8 -2.78 -5.61 -1.61
N VAL A 9 -3.94 -5.05 -1.96
CA VAL A 9 -4.42 -4.89 -3.34
C VAL A 9 -4.90 -3.45 -3.49
N THR A 10 -4.23 -2.73 -4.38
CA THR A 10 -4.59 -1.36 -4.78
C THR A 10 -5.37 -1.39 -6.10
N GLY A 11 -6.19 -0.37 -6.32
CA GLY A 11 -6.95 -0.19 -7.57
C GLY A 11 -8.39 -0.69 -7.47
N ILE A 12 -8.95 -0.73 -6.26
CA ILE A 12 -10.33 -1.11 -6.01
C ILE A 12 -11.26 -0.03 -6.57
N THR A 13 -12.20 -0.47 -7.41
CA THR A 13 -13.15 0.44 -8.08
C THR A 13 -14.61 0.04 -7.87
N SER A 14 -14.87 -1.20 -7.44
CA SER A 14 -16.22 -1.76 -7.34
C SER A 14 -16.46 -2.59 -6.07
N LEU A 15 -17.72 -2.77 -5.70
CA LEU A 15 -18.12 -3.67 -4.60
C LEU A 15 -17.74 -5.12 -4.88
N ASN A 16 -17.79 -5.52 -6.16
CA ASN A 16 -17.38 -6.85 -6.57
C ASN A 16 -15.88 -7.08 -6.32
N ASP A 17 -15.03 -6.07 -6.48
CA ASP A 17 -13.59 -6.18 -6.14
C ASP A 17 -13.43 -6.45 -4.64
N VAL A 18 -14.14 -5.69 -3.80
CA VAL A 18 -14.12 -5.85 -2.34
C VAL A 18 -14.59 -7.24 -1.93
N GLU A 19 -15.68 -7.73 -2.50
CA GLU A 19 -16.23 -9.06 -2.19
C GLU A 19 -15.26 -10.18 -2.59
N ASN A 20 -14.71 -10.14 -3.81
CA ASN A 20 -13.79 -11.18 -4.28
C ASN A 20 -12.48 -11.18 -3.49
N MET A 21 -11.93 -10.01 -3.20
CA MET A 21 -10.75 -9.88 -2.36
C MET A 21 -11.00 -10.41 -0.94
N THR A 22 -12.14 -10.05 -0.33
CA THR A 22 -12.50 -10.52 1.02
C THR A 22 -12.63 -12.03 1.08
N LYS A 23 -13.25 -12.65 0.06
CA LYS A 23 -13.32 -14.11 -0.06
C LYS A 23 -11.95 -14.74 -0.24
N ALA A 24 -11.10 -14.16 -1.08
CA ALA A 24 -9.75 -14.68 -1.34
C ALA A 24 -8.83 -14.57 -0.12
N LEU A 25 -9.00 -13.54 0.70
CA LEU A 25 -8.24 -13.36 1.94
C LEU A 25 -8.60 -14.36 3.03
N ASP A 26 -9.79 -14.97 3.01
CA ASP A 26 -10.22 -16.01 3.96
C ASP A 26 -9.88 -15.72 5.44
N GLY A 27 -10.13 -14.47 5.88
CA GLY A 27 -9.87 -14.02 7.26
C GLY A 27 -8.44 -13.53 7.53
N HIS A 28 -7.53 -13.60 6.56
CA HIS A 28 -6.21 -12.97 6.63
C HIS A 28 -6.32 -11.43 6.54
N TYR A 29 -5.36 -10.73 7.14
CA TYR A 29 -5.37 -9.27 7.24
C TYR A 29 -5.04 -8.62 5.89
N GLY A 30 -5.97 -7.85 5.35
CA GLY A 30 -5.86 -7.24 4.03
C GLY A 30 -5.68 -5.71 4.05
N MET A 31 -5.07 -5.18 2.99
CA MET A 31 -5.07 -3.75 2.67
C MET A 31 -5.82 -3.50 1.37
N TYR A 32 -6.91 -2.75 1.45
CA TYR A 32 -7.81 -2.42 0.36
C TYR A 32 -7.54 -0.99 -0.12
N GLY A 33 -6.85 -0.84 -1.24
CA GLY A 33 -6.39 0.47 -1.75
C GLY A 33 -7.31 1.07 -2.82
N ILE A 34 -7.84 2.26 -2.55
CA ILE A 34 -8.53 3.11 -3.54
C ILE A 34 -7.56 4.21 -3.98
N LEU A 35 -7.30 4.29 -5.28
CA LEU A 35 -6.46 5.35 -5.85
C LEU A 35 -7.14 6.72 -5.69
N MET A 36 -6.36 7.71 -5.24
CA MET A 36 -6.77 9.11 -5.16
C MET A 36 -5.63 10.05 -5.55
N SER A 37 -5.97 11.13 -6.23
CA SER A 37 -5.02 12.19 -6.58
C SER A 37 -5.73 13.53 -6.62
N LYS A 38 -4.97 14.61 -6.56
CA LYS A 38 -5.46 15.98 -6.71
C LYS A 38 -6.23 16.17 -8.02
N LYS A 39 -5.65 15.69 -9.12
CA LYS A 39 -6.29 15.70 -10.44
C LYS A 39 -7.66 15.00 -10.40
N ARG A 40 -7.78 13.88 -9.67
CA ARG A 40 -9.04 13.17 -9.50
C ARG A 40 -10.05 13.99 -8.71
N LEU A 41 -9.62 14.59 -7.60
CA LEU A 41 -10.48 15.46 -6.77
C LEU A 41 -11.03 16.66 -7.54
N ASP A 42 -10.24 17.23 -8.44
CA ASP A 42 -10.58 18.48 -9.11
C ASP A 42 -11.34 18.26 -10.42
N MET A 43 -10.96 17.26 -11.21
CA MET A 43 -11.46 17.11 -12.58
C MET A 43 -12.52 16.00 -12.74
N GLN A 44 -12.79 15.20 -11.70
CA GLN A 44 -13.68 14.03 -11.76
C GLN A 44 -13.47 13.13 -13.00
N LEU A 45 -12.24 13.00 -13.50
CA LEU A 45 -11.98 12.33 -14.78
C LEU A 45 -12.39 10.85 -14.77
N PRO A 46 -13.15 10.38 -15.77
CA PRO A 46 -13.56 8.98 -15.88
C PRO A 46 -12.38 8.14 -16.39
N GLU A 47 -11.49 7.74 -15.48
CA GLU A 47 -10.44 6.77 -15.77
C GLU A 47 -10.77 5.43 -15.10
N ARG A 48 -10.58 4.32 -15.84
CA ARG A 48 -11.06 2.98 -15.44
C ARG A 48 -10.41 2.38 -14.19
N ARG A 49 -9.26 2.93 -13.76
CA ARG A 49 -8.56 2.52 -12.52
C ARG A 49 -9.08 3.20 -11.26
N TRP A 50 -9.97 4.18 -11.40
CA TRP A 50 -10.39 5.04 -10.30
C TRP A 50 -11.85 4.78 -9.95
N ALA A 51 -12.13 4.58 -8.66
CA ALA A 51 -13.50 4.56 -8.18
C ALA A 51 -14.21 5.89 -8.47
N GLY A 52 -15.53 5.85 -8.69
CA GLY A 52 -16.37 7.04 -8.67
C GLY A 52 -16.26 7.74 -7.32
N ILE A 53 -16.08 9.07 -7.27
CA ILE A 53 -15.95 9.79 -5.99
C ILE A 53 -17.15 9.48 -5.08
N GLU A 54 -18.35 9.47 -5.66
CA GLU A 54 -19.59 9.16 -4.94
C GLU A 54 -19.67 7.70 -4.47
N SER A 55 -18.94 6.77 -5.10
CA SER A 55 -18.95 5.35 -4.71
C SER A 55 -17.98 5.04 -3.56
N ILE A 56 -16.96 5.87 -3.34
CA ILE A 56 -15.90 5.64 -2.33
C ILE A 56 -16.44 5.39 -0.92
N PRO A 57 -17.38 6.19 -0.35
CA PRO A 57 -17.94 5.91 0.96
C PRO A 57 -18.55 4.50 1.06
N TYR A 58 -19.23 4.06 0.00
CA TYR A 58 -19.88 2.74 -0.04
C TYR A 58 -18.86 1.61 -0.14
N LEU A 59 -17.80 1.79 -0.94
CA LEU A 59 -16.68 0.84 -1.02
C LEU A 59 -15.99 0.70 0.33
N MET A 60 -15.66 1.82 0.98
CA MET A 60 -15.02 1.83 2.30
C MET A 60 -15.89 1.16 3.38
N LYS A 61 -17.21 1.34 3.32
CA LYS A 61 -18.16 0.67 4.22
C LYS A 61 -18.25 -0.84 3.98
N ALA A 62 -18.07 -1.29 2.74
CA ALA A 62 -18.13 -2.71 2.38
C ALA A 62 -16.85 -3.48 2.77
N MET A 63 -15.72 -2.79 2.94
CA MET A 63 -14.46 -3.41 3.38
C MET A 63 -14.53 -3.86 4.85
N PRO A 64 -13.92 -4.99 5.22
CA PRO A 64 -13.92 -5.50 6.60
C PRO A 64 -13.38 -4.49 7.62
N ASN A 65 -13.93 -4.51 8.84
CA ASN A 65 -13.48 -3.61 9.91
C ASN A 65 -12.07 -3.93 10.42
N ASP A 66 -11.68 -5.20 10.41
CA ASP A 66 -10.30 -5.63 10.72
C ASP A 66 -9.47 -5.68 9.43
N SER A 67 -9.34 -4.54 8.75
CA SER A 67 -8.50 -4.39 7.55
C SER A 67 -7.94 -2.97 7.43
N LEU A 68 -6.96 -2.77 6.55
CA LEU A 68 -6.46 -1.43 6.19
C LEU A 68 -7.29 -0.90 5.02
N ARG A 69 -8.22 0.01 5.31
CA ARG A 69 -9.08 0.68 4.33
C ARG A 69 -8.39 1.95 3.88
N THR A 70 -7.80 1.91 2.69
CA THR A 70 -6.69 2.78 2.33
C THR A 70 -7.03 3.72 1.20
N ILE A 71 -6.74 5.00 1.41
CA ILE A 71 -6.56 5.93 0.30
C ILE A 71 -5.10 5.86 -0.16
N HIS A 72 -4.89 5.47 -1.41
CA HIS A 72 -3.59 5.54 -2.05
C HIS A 72 -3.46 6.89 -2.75
N TRP A 73 -2.73 7.82 -2.12
CA TRP A 73 -2.49 9.16 -2.62
C TRP A 73 -1.34 9.17 -3.64
N CYS A 74 -1.66 9.45 -4.90
CA CYS A 74 -0.73 9.37 -6.05
C CYS A 74 -0.47 10.73 -6.70
N SER A 75 -0.50 11.82 -5.94
CA SER A 75 -0.06 13.14 -6.45
C SER A 75 1.42 13.34 -6.15
N ASN A 76 2.11 14.18 -6.93
CA ASN A 76 3.53 14.48 -6.69
C ASN A 76 3.75 15.54 -5.59
N ASP A 77 2.71 16.31 -5.24
CA ASP A 77 2.74 17.34 -4.21
C ASP A 77 2.13 16.87 -2.88
N PHE A 78 2.84 17.12 -1.79
CA PHE A 78 2.28 16.99 -0.44
C PHE A 78 1.44 18.22 -0.14
N ASN A 79 0.11 18.09 -0.28
CA ASN A 79 -0.85 19.12 0.07
C ASN A 79 -1.84 18.59 1.12
N LEU A 80 -1.75 19.08 2.35
CA LEU A 80 -2.58 18.62 3.45
C LEU A 80 -4.06 18.88 3.24
N ILE A 81 -4.43 19.99 2.59
CA ILE A 81 -5.84 20.32 2.33
C ILE A 81 -6.43 19.27 1.38
N ASP A 82 -5.72 18.96 0.31
CA ASP A 82 -6.17 17.96 -0.67
C ASP A 82 -6.20 16.55 -0.08
N ILE A 83 -5.20 16.19 0.74
CA ILE A 83 -5.17 14.92 1.47
C ILE A 83 -6.33 14.82 2.47
N PHE A 84 -6.62 15.87 3.24
CA PHE A 84 -7.74 15.88 4.17
C PHE A 84 -9.07 15.77 3.44
N ARG A 85 -9.24 16.48 2.32
CA ARG A 85 -10.42 16.36 1.46
C ARG A 85 -10.58 14.92 0.93
N ALA A 86 -9.50 14.26 0.53
CA ALA A 86 -9.52 12.87 0.10
C ALA A 86 -9.97 11.92 1.23
N ILE A 87 -9.50 12.12 2.45
CA ILE A 87 -9.92 11.35 3.62
C ILE A 87 -11.40 11.62 3.94
N GLU A 88 -11.86 12.87 3.90
CA GLU A 88 -13.25 13.24 4.20
C GLU A 88 -14.26 12.61 3.22
N ILE A 89 -13.90 12.46 1.95
CA ILE A 89 -14.71 11.76 0.93
C ILE A 89 -14.99 10.31 1.33
N THR A 90 -14.13 9.69 2.13
CA THR A 90 -14.33 8.29 2.57
C THR A 90 -15.36 8.12 3.67
N GLY A 91 -15.85 9.22 4.24
CA GLY A 91 -16.63 9.21 5.47
C GLY A 91 -15.78 8.85 6.69
N ASP A 92 -16.34 8.07 7.61
CA ASP A 92 -15.71 7.69 8.88
C ASP A 92 -14.95 6.35 8.83
N LYS A 93 -14.81 5.76 7.63
CA LYS A 93 -14.31 4.38 7.48
C LYS A 93 -12.84 4.28 7.10
N CYS A 94 -12.27 5.27 6.42
CA CYS A 94 -10.83 5.26 6.12
C CYS A 94 -10.02 5.25 7.41
N ASN A 95 -9.10 4.29 7.51
CA ASN A 95 -8.19 4.17 8.64
C ASN A 95 -6.72 4.14 8.21
N THR A 96 -6.45 4.24 6.90
CA THR A 96 -5.11 4.16 6.35
C THR A 96 -4.94 5.11 5.18
N ILE A 97 -3.78 5.75 5.08
CA ILE A 97 -3.36 6.50 3.90
C ILE A 97 -1.98 6.04 3.46
N GLN A 98 -1.85 5.75 2.17
CA GLN A 98 -0.58 5.49 1.51
C GLN A 98 -0.14 6.73 0.75
N LEU A 99 1.03 7.24 1.11
CA LEU A 99 1.63 8.43 0.52
C LEU A 99 2.73 7.99 -0.45
N ASN A 100 2.42 8.05 -1.75
CA ASN A 100 3.41 7.87 -2.81
C ASN A 100 4.00 9.23 -3.20
N LEU A 101 4.84 9.77 -2.32
CA LEU A 101 5.34 11.15 -2.38
C LEU A 101 6.83 11.19 -2.08
N PHE A 102 7.51 12.19 -2.63
CA PHE A 102 8.89 12.50 -2.26
C PHE A 102 8.94 13.12 -0.87
N TYR A 103 9.49 12.40 0.11
CA TYR A 103 9.75 12.84 1.50
C TYR A 103 8.73 13.84 2.06
N PRO A 104 7.51 13.40 2.45
CA PRO A 104 6.51 14.30 3.01
C PRO A 104 7.10 15.06 4.21
N PRO A 105 6.77 16.35 4.40
CA PRO A 105 7.22 17.10 5.56
C PRO A 105 6.78 16.43 6.86
N VAL A 106 7.72 16.25 7.80
CA VAL A 106 7.46 15.66 9.12
C VAL A 106 6.31 16.38 9.83
N SER A 107 6.32 17.72 9.82
CA SER A 107 5.26 18.55 10.39
C SER A 107 3.87 18.31 9.77
N GLY A 108 3.84 17.93 8.49
CA GLY A 108 2.62 17.54 7.80
C GLY A 108 2.06 16.24 8.36
N LEU A 109 2.92 15.23 8.54
CA LEU A 109 2.52 13.95 9.13
C LEU A 109 2.12 14.09 10.60
N GLU A 110 2.81 14.95 11.37
CA GLU A 110 2.43 15.31 12.74
C GLU A 110 1.02 15.90 12.79
N LEU A 111 0.70 16.83 11.88
CA LEU A 111 -0.64 17.41 11.79
C LEU A 111 -1.68 16.35 11.40
N MET A 112 -1.34 15.44 10.49
CA MET A 112 -2.22 14.31 10.13
C MET A 112 -2.49 13.41 11.34
N LYS A 113 -1.47 13.03 12.11
CA LYS A 113 -1.63 12.23 13.33
C LYS A 113 -2.38 13.00 14.42
N SER A 114 -2.19 14.31 14.54
CA SER A 114 -2.97 15.13 15.47
C SER A 114 -4.46 15.17 15.11
N ARG A 115 -4.80 15.26 13.82
CA ARG A 115 -6.21 15.28 13.35
C ARG A 115 -6.84 13.89 13.35
N TYR A 116 -6.06 12.86 12.99
CA TYR A 116 -6.50 11.47 12.92
C TYR A 116 -5.54 10.55 13.70
N PRO A 117 -5.62 10.50 15.04
CA PRO A 117 -4.66 9.79 15.89
C PRO A 117 -4.49 8.30 15.59
N ASN A 118 -5.55 7.67 15.08
CA ASN A 118 -5.57 6.24 14.77
C ASN A 118 -5.29 5.93 13.29
N MET A 119 -5.10 6.95 12.45
CA MET A 119 -4.81 6.76 11.03
C MET A 119 -3.46 6.09 10.85
N LYS A 120 -3.43 4.99 10.11
CA LYS A 120 -2.21 4.34 9.68
C LYS A 120 -1.63 5.08 8.48
N ILE A 121 -0.32 5.30 8.49
CA ILE A 121 0.38 5.95 7.38
C ILE A 121 1.36 4.94 6.77
N ILE A 122 1.21 4.73 5.46
CA ILE A 122 2.11 3.92 4.65
C ILE A 122 2.93 4.87 3.78
N PHE A 123 4.25 4.74 3.79
CA PHE A 123 5.16 5.60 3.05
C PHE A 123 5.95 4.80 2.02
N GLN A 124 5.96 5.22 0.76
CA GLN A 124 6.74 4.57 -0.29
C GLN A 124 8.14 5.16 -0.41
N ILE A 125 9.17 4.31 -0.36
CA ILE A 125 10.55 4.75 -0.56
C ILE A 125 10.82 4.98 -2.05
N GLU A 126 11.51 6.07 -2.35
CA GLU A 126 11.99 6.39 -3.69
C GLU A 126 13.05 5.40 -4.19
N LYS A 127 12.96 5.07 -5.48
CA LYS A 127 13.89 4.16 -6.18
C LYS A 127 15.37 4.52 -6.02
N ASP A 128 15.73 5.80 -6.13
CA ASP A 128 17.13 6.23 -6.13
C ASP A 128 17.83 5.97 -4.78
N MET A 129 17.05 5.72 -3.73
CA MET A 129 17.58 5.49 -2.39
C MET A 129 18.05 4.05 -2.16
N PHE A 130 17.60 3.11 -2.99
CA PHE A 130 17.96 1.69 -2.86
C PHE A 130 19.46 1.44 -3.06
N GLU A 131 20.16 2.31 -3.80
CA GLU A 131 21.61 2.22 -3.99
C GLU A 131 22.41 2.54 -2.72
N ASN A 132 21.80 3.26 -1.76
CA ASN A 132 22.47 3.61 -0.50
C ASN A 132 21.53 3.47 0.72
N PRO A 133 21.33 2.24 1.21
CA PRO A 133 20.45 1.96 2.35
C PRO A 133 20.77 2.81 3.60
N LYS A 134 22.04 3.09 3.86
CA LYS A 134 22.46 3.91 5.03
C LYS A 134 21.98 5.35 4.93
N ILE A 135 22.04 5.96 3.75
CA ILE A 135 21.51 7.31 3.54
C ILE A 135 19.98 7.27 3.61
N MET A 136 19.35 6.24 3.03
CA MET A 136 17.91 6.00 3.12
C MET A 136 17.43 5.98 4.58
N LYS A 137 18.03 5.13 5.42
CA LYS A 137 17.74 5.06 6.85
C LYS A 137 17.81 6.42 7.53
N LYS A 138 18.88 7.18 7.30
CA LYS A 138 19.05 8.52 7.88
C LYS A 138 17.92 9.46 7.48
N LYS A 139 17.46 9.40 6.23
CA LYS A 139 16.37 10.25 5.74
C LYS A 139 14.99 9.84 6.25
N ILE A 140 14.74 8.54 6.43
CA ILE A 140 13.43 8.07 6.88
C ILE A 140 13.29 7.96 8.40
N LYS A 141 14.40 7.92 9.14
CA LYS A 141 14.41 7.87 10.60
C LYS A 141 13.55 8.96 11.28
N PRO A 142 13.49 10.22 10.80
CA PRO A 142 12.58 11.22 11.37
C PRO A 142 11.08 10.87 11.27
N TYR A 143 10.70 9.91 10.44
CA TYR A 143 9.32 9.41 10.34
C TYR A 143 9.02 8.28 11.32
N GLU A 144 10.01 7.81 12.08
CA GLU A 144 9.84 6.83 13.15
C GLU A 144 8.80 7.38 14.14
N SER A 145 7.80 6.56 14.49
CA SER A 145 6.56 6.91 15.23
C SER A 145 5.44 7.62 14.45
N LEU A 146 5.72 8.20 13.27
CA LEU A 146 4.71 8.87 12.43
C LEU A 146 4.20 7.97 11.31
N VAL A 147 5.07 7.11 10.78
CA VAL A 147 4.77 6.16 9.71
C VAL A 147 4.65 4.77 10.31
N ASP A 148 3.63 4.03 9.88
CA ASP A 148 3.38 2.67 10.36
C ASP A 148 4.02 1.63 9.43
N TYR A 149 4.01 1.87 8.12
CA TYR A 149 4.60 0.96 7.14
C TYR A 149 5.43 1.69 6.10
N VAL A 150 6.46 1.01 5.61
CA VAL A 150 7.32 1.51 4.54
C VAL A 150 7.33 0.52 3.38
N ILE A 151 7.03 1.02 2.18
CA ILE A 151 6.98 0.24 0.94
C ILE A 151 8.33 0.29 0.23
N LEU A 152 8.87 -0.89 -0.06
CA LEU A 152 9.96 -1.11 -0.98
C LEU A 152 9.40 -1.39 -2.37
N ASP A 153 9.28 -0.36 -3.20
CA ASP A 153 8.89 -0.47 -4.62
C ASP A 153 9.99 0.07 -5.53
N GLN A 154 10.85 -0.81 -6.04
CA GLN A 154 11.92 -0.45 -6.96
C GLN A 154 11.42 0.03 -8.33
N SER A 155 10.13 -0.19 -8.63
CA SER A 155 9.52 0.16 -9.90
C SER A 155 8.85 1.53 -9.91
N MET A 156 8.56 2.11 -8.73
CA MET A 156 7.71 3.30 -8.59
C MET A 156 6.38 3.16 -9.34
N GLY A 157 5.75 1.99 -9.26
CA GLY A 157 4.52 1.66 -9.99
C GLY A 157 4.71 1.22 -11.45
N ALA A 158 5.93 1.16 -11.99
CA ALA A 158 6.18 0.70 -13.37
C ALA A 158 6.02 -0.82 -13.57
N GLY A 159 5.89 -1.59 -12.48
CA GLY A 159 5.67 -3.03 -12.56
C GLY A 159 6.92 -3.88 -12.83
N ILE A 160 8.11 -3.31 -12.64
CA ILE A 160 9.40 -3.99 -12.75
C ILE A 160 9.54 -4.98 -11.57
N SER A 161 10.15 -6.15 -11.84
CA SER A 161 10.40 -7.15 -10.80
C SER A 161 11.31 -6.61 -9.70
N ILE A 162 11.04 -7.05 -8.48
CA ILE A 162 11.84 -6.77 -7.29
C ILE A 162 13.21 -7.46 -7.44
N ASP A 163 14.29 -6.71 -7.26
CA ASP A 163 15.62 -7.30 -7.05
C ASP A 163 15.73 -7.77 -5.59
N GLU A 164 15.85 -9.07 -5.39
CA GLU A 164 15.90 -9.69 -4.05
C GLU A 164 17.10 -9.20 -3.24
N LYS A 165 18.28 -9.09 -3.87
CA LYS A 165 19.52 -8.71 -3.20
C LYS A 165 19.45 -7.28 -2.71
N ILE A 166 18.96 -6.38 -3.55
CA ILE A 166 18.78 -4.97 -3.19
C ILE A 166 17.73 -4.84 -2.07
N SER A 167 16.60 -5.53 -2.20
CA SER A 167 15.51 -5.47 -1.20
C SER A 167 15.95 -5.99 0.15
N ARG A 168 16.72 -7.08 0.17
CA ARG A 168 17.34 -7.65 1.37
C ARG A 168 18.26 -6.64 2.06
N ALA A 169 19.20 -6.04 1.32
CA ALA A 169 20.12 -5.07 1.89
C ALA A 169 19.40 -3.85 2.49
N VAL A 170 18.31 -3.40 1.86
CA VAL A 170 17.47 -2.34 2.42
C VAL A 170 16.72 -2.82 3.66
N ALA A 171 16.08 -3.99 3.61
CA ALA A 171 15.33 -4.53 4.74
C ALA A 171 16.22 -4.74 5.98
N GLU A 172 17.44 -5.25 5.79
CA GLU A 172 18.45 -5.42 6.85
C GLU A 172 18.84 -4.08 7.49
N GLU A 173 18.99 -3.02 6.68
CA GLU A 173 19.36 -1.70 7.18
C GLU A 173 18.22 -1.03 7.97
N LEU A 174 16.97 -1.33 7.62
CA LEU A 174 15.77 -0.75 8.23
C LEU A 174 15.21 -1.56 9.41
N GLN A 175 15.73 -2.76 9.69
CA GLN A 175 15.15 -3.71 10.65
C GLN A 175 15.05 -3.21 12.10
N ASP A 176 15.87 -2.21 12.47
CA ASP A 176 15.92 -1.60 13.79
C ASP A 176 15.02 -0.37 13.93
N LEU A 177 14.38 0.08 12.85
CA LEU A 177 13.35 1.11 12.88
C LEU A 177 11.97 0.50 13.17
N ASP A 178 11.11 1.23 13.87
CA ASP A 178 9.74 0.75 14.20
C ASP A 178 8.75 0.95 13.03
N PHE A 179 9.04 0.29 11.90
CA PHE A 179 8.18 0.26 10.72
C PHE A 179 7.79 -1.18 10.37
N GLY A 180 6.58 -1.35 9.84
CA GLY A 180 6.24 -2.55 9.08
C GLY A 180 6.85 -2.46 7.68
N LEU A 181 7.51 -3.52 7.21
CA LEU A 181 8.04 -3.57 5.86
C LEU A 181 6.98 -4.06 4.88
N VAL A 182 6.92 -3.47 3.69
CA VAL A 182 6.02 -3.90 2.61
C VAL A 182 6.83 -4.07 1.33
N LEU A 183 6.72 -5.21 0.68
CA LEU A 183 7.33 -5.46 -0.63
C LEU A 183 6.31 -5.19 -1.73
N ALA A 184 6.67 -4.36 -2.71
CA ALA A 184 5.80 -4.03 -3.84
C ALA A 184 6.63 -3.87 -5.12
N GLY A 185 5.95 -3.69 -6.25
CA GLY A 185 6.58 -3.55 -7.55
C GLY A 185 6.26 -4.73 -8.46
N GLY A 186 5.22 -4.56 -9.26
CA GLY A 186 4.85 -5.51 -10.31
C GLY A 186 4.58 -6.93 -9.84
N LEU A 187 4.10 -7.10 -8.61
CA LEU A 187 3.85 -8.42 -8.03
C LEU A 187 2.69 -9.15 -8.73
N THR A 188 2.93 -10.43 -8.98
CA THR A 188 1.96 -11.45 -9.39
C THR A 188 2.13 -12.65 -8.46
N ALA A 189 1.27 -13.66 -8.58
CA ALA A 189 1.43 -14.92 -7.84
C ALA A 189 2.85 -15.49 -7.97
N ASN A 190 3.39 -15.61 -9.19
CA ASN A 190 4.72 -16.17 -9.40
C ASN A 190 5.82 -15.33 -8.75
N LYS A 191 5.77 -14.01 -8.89
CA LYS A 191 6.78 -13.13 -8.30
C LYS A 191 6.74 -13.12 -6.78
N VAL A 192 5.57 -13.29 -6.17
CA VAL A 192 5.45 -13.47 -4.71
C VAL A 192 6.17 -14.73 -4.25
N LYS A 193 6.13 -15.83 -5.02
CA LYS A 193 6.93 -17.03 -4.73
C LYS A 193 8.43 -16.73 -4.81
N ASP A 194 8.84 -15.98 -5.83
CA ASP A 194 10.25 -15.62 -6.02
C ASP A 194 10.81 -14.82 -4.82
N ILE A 195 10.00 -13.96 -4.20
CA ILE A 195 10.38 -13.16 -3.01
C ILE A 195 9.95 -13.79 -1.68
N GLY A 196 9.47 -15.03 -1.67
CA GLY A 196 8.91 -15.67 -0.47
C GLY A 196 9.90 -15.78 0.69
N SER A 197 11.20 -15.92 0.40
CA SER A 197 12.29 -15.87 1.39
C SER A 197 12.27 -14.54 2.16
N LEU A 198 12.20 -13.41 1.46
CA LEU A 198 12.17 -12.06 2.05
C LEU A 198 10.91 -11.84 2.88
N ILE A 199 9.76 -12.29 2.37
CA ILE A 199 8.48 -12.17 3.08
C ILE A 199 8.58 -12.81 4.47
N ARG A 200 9.11 -14.04 4.55
CA ARG A 200 9.26 -14.76 5.81
C ARG A 200 10.35 -14.17 6.71
N GLU A 201 11.51 -13.89 6.15
CA GLU A 201 12.68 -13.45 6.91
C GLU A 201 12.47 -12.10 7.59
N PHE A 202 11.85 -11.15 6.88
CA PHE A 202 11.60 -9.81 7.39
C PHE A 202 10.17 -9.62 7.91
N ASN A 203 9.36 -10.68 7.92
CA ASN A 203 7.92 -10.61 8.25
C ASN A 203 7.22 -9.49 7.46
N ALA A 204 7.54 -9.39 6.18
CA ALA A 204 7.14 -8.28 5.33
C ALA A 204 5.73 -8.49 4.76
N SER A 205 4.93 -7.42 4.72
CA SER A 205 3.69 -7.38 3.95
C SER A 205 3.98 -7.36 2.44
N VAL A 206 2.96 -7.56 1.62
CA VAL A 206 3.04 -7.39 0.16
C VAL A 206 1.95 -6.45 -0.34
N ASP A 207 2.21 -5.69 -1.40
CA ASP A 207 1.20 -4.85 -2.07
C ASP A 207 1.34 -4.92 -3.59
N ALA A 208 0.19 -4.94 -4.29
CA ALA A 208 0.13 -5.09 -5.73
C ALA A 208 -1.02 -4.30 -6.35
N GLU A 209 -0.80 -3.83 -7.58
CA GLU A 209 -1.79 -3.07 -8.36
C GLU A 209 -1.75 -3.46 -9.84
N GLY A 210 -0.80 -2.90 -10.60
CA GLY A 210 -0.88 -2.88 -12.07
C GLY A 210 -0.87 -4.26 -12.73
N GLN A 211 -0.18 -5.24 -12.14
CA GLN A 211 -0.12 -6.61 -12.65
C GLN A 211 -1.34 -7.46 -12.27
N LEU A 212 -2.24 -6.93 -11.44
CA LEU A 212 -3.52 -7.54 -11.10
C LEU A 212 -4.67 -7.04 -11.99
N MET A 213 -4.39 -6.12 -12.92
CA MET A 213 -5.39 -5.52 -13.80
C MET A 213 -5.54 -6.29 -15.11
N ASN A 214 -6.76 -6.32 -15.64
CA ASN A 214 -7.06 -6.80 -16.98
C ASN A 214 -6.79 -5.72 -18.06
N SER A 215 -7.04 -6.07 -19.33
CA SER A 215 -6.86 -5.17 -20.48
C SER A 215 -7.74 -3.91 -20.46
N LYS A 216 -8.75 -3.85 -19.60
CA LYS A 216 -9.60 -2.67 -19.39
C LYS A 216 -9.12 -1.78 -18.24
N ASN A 217 -7.97 -2.09 -17.62
CA ASN A 217 -7.45 -1.40 -16.44
C ASN A 217 -8.40 -1.46 -15.23
N THR A 218 -9.08 -2.59 -15.05
CA THR A 218 -9.79 -2.92 -13.81
C THR A 218 -9.19 -4.18 -13.22
N LEU A 219 -9.37 -4.44 -11.92
CA LEU A 219 -8.89 -5.67 -11.30
C LEU A 219 -9.46 -6.91 -12.01
N ASP A 220 -8.61 -7.92 -12.21
CA ASP A 220 -9.00 -9.26 -12.63
C ASP A 220 -9.10 -10.15 -11.38
N ASN A 221 -10.32 -10.54 -11.03
CA ASN A 221 -10.56 -11.30 -9.79
C ASN A 221 -9.85 -12.66 -9.75
N THR A 222 -9.56 -13.25 -10.92
CA THR A 222 -8.80 -14.51 -10.98
C THR A 222 -7.35 -14.25 -10.61
N ILE A 223 -6.73 -13.24 -11.22
CA ILE A 223 -5.33 -12.86 -10.95
C ILE A 223 -5.16 -12.38 -9.50
N VAL A 224 -6.10 -11.57 -9.01
CA VAL A 224 -6.14 -11.12 -7.60
C VAL A 224 -6.20 -12.32 -6.65
N LYS A 225 -7.09 -13.29 -6.90
CA LYS A 225 -7.21 -14.49 -6.07
C LYS A 225 -5.92 -15.31 -6.06
N ASP A 226 -5.31 -15.53 -7.22
CA ASP A 226 -4.07 -16.29 -7.32
C ASP A 226 -2.92 -15.60 -6.58
N TYR A 227 -2.82 -14.28 -6.69
CA TYR A 227 -1.87 -13.46 -5.94
C TYR A 227 -2.09 -13.58 -4.42
N ILE A 228 -3.32 -13.40 -3.94
CA ILE A 228 -3.64 -13.46 -2.50
C ILE A 228 -3.35 -14.85 -1.94
N THR A 229 -3.81 -15.91 -2.61
CA THR A 229 -3.60 -17.30 -2.17
C THR A 229 -2.11 -17.60 -2.04
N THR A 230 -1.33 -17.18 -3.04
CA THR A 230 0.12 -17.38 -3.02
C THR A 230 0.80 -16.55 -1.92
N ALA A 231 0.36 -15.32 -1.68
CA ALA A 231 0.89 -14.51 -0.59
C ALA A 231 0.61 -15.12 0.79
N ILE A 232 -0.61 -15.65 1.01
CA ILE A 232 -0.95 -16.40 2.22
C ILE A 232 0.00 -17.59 2.40
N ASP A 233 0.22 -18.37 1.34
CA ASP A 233 1.12 -19.52 1.38
C ASP A 233 2.54 -19.12 1.77
N GLU A 234 3.10 -18.08 1.15
CA GLU A 234 4.47 -17.65 1.43
C GLU A 234 4.62 -17.00 2.81
N MET A 235 3.58 -16.39 3.36
CA MET A 235 3.56 -15.79 4.71
C MET A 235 3.46 -16.82 5.83
N HIS A 236 2.69 -17.90 5.63
CA HIS A 236 2.34 -18.83 6.72
C HIS A 236 2.99 -20.21 6.62
N ASN A 237 3.46 -20.63 5.45
CA ASN A 237 4.14 -21.91 5.33
C ASN A 237 5.61 -21.77 5.74
N LYS A 238 5.94 -22.29 6.93
CA LYS A 238 7.32 -22.55 7.34
C LYS A 238 7.84 -23.74 6.50
N LYS A 239 8.59 -23.46 5.44
CA LYS A 239 9.47 -24.47 4.85
C LYS A 239 10.71 -24.63 5.71
#